data_AF-A0A9E0J4A8-F1
#
_entry.id   AF-A0A9E0J4A8-F1
#
_cell.length_a   1.000
_cell.length_b   1.000
_cell.length_c   1.000
_cell.angle_alpha   90.00
_cell.angle_beta   90.00
_cell.angle_gamma   90.00
#
_symmetry.space_group_name_H-M   'P 1'
#
loop_
_entity.id
_entity.type
_entity.pdbx_description
1 polymer ?
#
loop_
_entity_poly.entity_id
_entity_poly.type
_entity_poly.pdbx_seq_one_letter_code
_entity_poly.pdbx_strand_id
1 'polypeptide(L)'
;MRLAPRLLVGVAGFAALALGWKLTAAEATAPTPPPLDPAAISALQHTAFTQAEAQPGFTRPESVAVKIRPGETFEAAVLRAGVGPDDARQAVQTLGEAMDTVHIKAGLAFDAAIAKPRGERGPARLIGLSLRTGPATAVTVSRTFDGALRLREMEEKIRDETTVAQGAITGSLYESASRLGATSSITAQMVKLFSHKVDFDRDIKPGDKFELVFDRKVTESGRTVETGDL
;
A
#
# COMPACT_ATOMS: atom_id res chain seq x y z
N MET A 1 -45.48 45.77 -30.46
CA MET A 1 -45.08 46.74 -31.49
C MET A 1 -43.78 47.37 -31.07
N ARG A 2 -42.74 47.31 -31.94
CA ARG A 2 -41.61 48.24 -32.14
C ARG A 2 -40.74 48.56 -30.89
N LEU A 3 -39.42 48.62 -30.89
CA LEU A 3 -38.35 48.76 -31.88
C LEU A 3 -37.04 48.52 -31.07
N ALA A 4 -36.02 47.84 -31.61
CA ALA A 4 -34.63 48.05 -31.14
C ALA A 4 -34.09 49.32 -31.82
N PRO A 5 -33.17 50.12 -31.22
CA PRO A 5 -31.71 49.90 -31.37
C PRO A 5 -30.86 50.38 -30.14
N ARG A 6 -29.76 49.73 -29.74
CA ARG A 6 -28.36 49.89 -30.20
C ARG A 6 -27.75 51.30 -30.11
N LEU A 7 -26.82 51.53 -29.15
CA LEU A 7 -25.36 51.79 -29.35
C LEU A 7 -24.70 52.71 -28.30
N LEU A 8 -23.48 52.28 -27.89
CA LEU A 8 -22.23 53.03 -27.61
C LEU A 8 -22.17 54.01 -26.42
N VAL A 9 -21.32 53.73 -25.41
CA VAL A 9 -19.93 54.25 -25.20
C VAL A 9 -19.92 55.76 -24.87
N GLY A 10 -19.28 56.28 -23.82
CA GLY A 10 -18.46 55.75 -22.74
C GLY A 10 -17.74 56.90 -22.01
N VAL A 11 -17.01 56.54 -20.95
CA VAL A 11 -15.80 57.20 -20.38
C VAL A 11 -15.93 58.49 -19.53
N ALA A 12 -15.06 58.52 -18.49
CA ALA A 12 -14.59 59.62 -17.63
C ALA A 12 -15.55 60.02 -16.48
N GLY A 13 -15.23 59.93 -15.20
CA GLY A 13 -13.94 59.89 -14.49
C GLY A 13 -13.55 61.31 -14.06
N PHE A 14 -13.58 61.63 -12.76
CA PHE A 14 -12.61 62.50 -12.07
C PHE A 14 -12.85 62.52 -10.54
N ALA A 15 -11.74 62.58 -9.81
CA ALA A 15 -11.58 62.42 -8.37
C ALA A 15 -11.48 63.75 -7.60
N ALA A 16 -11.66 63.72 -6.27
CA ALA A 16 -10.95 64.48 -5.21
C ALA A 16 -11.77 64.41 -3.89
N LEU A 17 -11.34 63.78 -2.78
CA LEU A 17 -10.27 64.05 -1.78
C LEU A 17 -10.66 64.99 -0.61
N ALA A 18 -10.08 64.66 0.57
CA ALA A 18 -10.01 65.35 1.88
C ALA A 18 -11.03 64.86 2.94
N LEU A 19 -10.73 64.62 4.22
CA LEU A 19 -9.57 64.79 5.12
C LEU A 19 -9.90 63.93 6.38
N GLY A 20 -9.11 62.98 6.89
CA GLY A 20 -7.99 63.22 7.81
C GLY A 20 -8.38 63.17 9.31
N TRP A 21 -8.29 62.00 9.97
CA TRP A 21 -7.99 61.91 11.41
C TRP A 21 -6.95 60.81 11.63
N LYS A 22 -5.82 61.17 12.23
CA LYS A 22 -4.76 60.25 12.63
C LYS A 22 -5.24 59.39 13.80
N LEU A 23 -5.37 58.09 13.59
CA LEU A 23 -5.20 57.10 14.65
C LEU A 23 -3.96 56.29 14.30
N THR A 24 -3.04 56.29 15.25
CA THR A 24 -1.79 55.53 15.28
C THR A 24 -2.04 54.09 14.85
N ALA A 25 -1.60 53.73 13.65
CA ALA A 25 -1.33 52.34 13.33
C ALA A 25 -0.13 51.95 14.20
N ALA A 26 -0.41 51.36 15.37
CA ALA A 26 0.57 50.48 15.98
C ALA A 26 0.76 49.36 14.96
N GLU A 27 1.87 49.43 14.23
CA GLU A 27 2.32 48.37 13.36
C GLU A 27 2.52 47.16 14.26
N ALA A 28 1.51 46.28 14.30
CA ALA A 28 1.62 45.01 15.00
C ALA A 28 2.64 44.19 14.22
N THR A 29 3.91 44.37 14.55
CA THR A 29 4.97 43.43 14.20
C THR A 29 4.55 42.10 14.79
N ALA A 30 3.98 41.22 13.96
CA ALA A 30 3.79 39.83 14.34
C ALA A 30 5.16 39.30 14.76
N PRO A 31 5.35 38.80 15.99
CA PRO A 31 6.63 38.26 16.40
C PRO A 31 7.00 37.16 15.40
N THR A 32 8.15 37.31 14.74
CA THR A 32 8.74 36.23 13.95
C THR A 32 8.90 35.05 14.90
N PRO A 33 8.29 33.88 14.63
CA PRO A 33 8.46 32.73 15.51
C PRO A 33 9.96 32.45 15.63
N PRO A 34 10.47 32.17 16.84
CA PRO A 34 11.89 31.88 17.03
C PRO A 34 12.29 30.77 16.05
N PRO A 35 13.50 30.83 15.47
CA PRO A 35 13.98 29.75 14.61
C PRO A 35 13.90 28.46 15.42
N LEU A 36 13.10 27.51 14.94
CA LEU A 36 12.94 26.22 15.59
C LEU A 36 14.31 25.56 15.62
N ASP A 37 14.86 25.36 16.82
CA ASP A 37 16.11 24.63 16.95
C ASP A 37 15.92 23.18 16.43
N PRO A 38 16.99 22.51 15.99
CA PRO A 38 16.89 21.14 15.47
C PRO A 38 16.22 20.16 16.45
N ALA A 39 16.32 20.41 17.76
CA ALA A 39 15.68 19.59 18.79
C ALA A 39 14.16 19.79 18.82
N ALA A 40 13.67 21.02 18.66
CA ALA A 40 12.27 21.36 18.56
C ALA A 40 11.66 20.82 17.27
N ILE A 41 12.39 20.87 16.15
CA ILE A 41 11.97 20.23 14.90
C ILE A 41 11.84 18.72 15.09
N SER A 42 12.85 18.07 15.69
CA SER A 42 12.80 16.62 15.95
C SER A 42 11.68 16.25 16.93
N ALA A 43 11.40 17.08 17.94
CA ALA A 43 10.33 16.86 18.89
C ALA A 43 8.94 17.03 18.25
N LEU A 44 8.77 18.05 17.39
CA LEU A 44 7.57 18.29 16.60
C LEU A 44 7.34 17.18 15.57
N GLN A 45 8.40 16.70 14.91
CA GLN A 45 8.33 15.54 14.02
C GLN A 45 7.94 14.27 14.79
N HIS A 46 8.53 14.04 15.96
CA HIS A 46 8.20 12.90 16.80
C HIS A 46 6.75 12.94 17.31
N THR A 47 6.26 14.12 17.72
CA THR A 47 4.87 14.30 18.13
C THR A 47 3.91 14.18 16.95
N ALA A 48 4.23 14.77 15.80
CA ALA A 48 3.45 14.62 14.58
C ALA A 48 3.37 13.15 14.13
N PHE A 49 4.48 12.42 14.18
CA PHE A 49 4.52 10.98 13.86
C PHE A 49 3.70 10.17 14.88
N THR A 50 3.87 10.44 16.17
CA THR A 50 3.11 9.76 17.24
C THR A 50 1.61 10.04 17.15
N GLN A 51 1.21 11.26 16.77
CA GLN A 51 -0.20 11.63 16.58
C GLN A 51 -0.78 11.07 15.29
N ALA A 52 -0.01 11.01 14.19
CA ALA A 52 -0.45 10.41 12.94
C ALA A 52 -0.70 8.91 13.07
N GLU A 53 0.08 8.22 13.91
CA GLU A 53 -0.06 6.78 14.15
C GLU A 53 -1.08 6.41 15.23
N ALA A 54 -1.43 7.32 16.14
CA ALA A 54 -2.25 7.00 17.30
C ALA A 54 -3.68 7.52 17.15
N GLN A 55 -4.64 6.60 16.99
CA GLN A 55 -6.02 6.92 17.36
C GLN A 55 -6.11 7.09 18.88
N PRO A 56 -6.69 8.18 19.40
CA PRO A 56 -6.91 8.35 20.83
C PRO A 56 -7.68 7.16 21.41
N GLY A 57 -7.19 6.60 22.51
CA GLY A 57 -7.81 5.43 23.17
C GLY A 57 -7.42 4.07 22.61
N PHE A 58 -6.61 3.97 21.55
CA PHE A 58 -6.15 2.70 20.99
C PHE A 58 -4.62 2.55 21.04
N THR A 59 -4.14 1.30 20.97
CA THR A 59 -2.72 0.97 20.81
C THR A 59 -2.23 1.33 19.42
N ARG A 60 -0.92 1.26 19.20
CA ARG A 60 -0.38 1.29 17.84
C ARG A 60 -0.97 0.11 17.05
N PRO A 61 -1.27 0.29 15.74
CA PRO A 61 -1.72 -0.79 14.89
C PRO A 61 -0.66 -1.89 14.82
N GLU A 62 -1.09 -3.13 15.04
CA GLU A 62 -0.27 -4.34 14.86
C GLU A 62 -0.72 -5.04 13.57
N SER A 63 0.23 -5.46 12.73
CA SER A 63 -0.09 -6.25 11.54
C SER A 63 -0.22 -7.73 11.91
N VAL A 64 -1.37 -8.31 11.59
CA VAL A 64 -1.69 -9.71 11.83
C VAL A 64 -1.95 -10.39 10.49
N ALA A 65 -1.11 -11.36 10.15
CA ALA A 65 -1.33 -12.21 8.98
C ALA A 65 -2.49 -13.18 9.24
N VAL A 66 -3.51 -13.14 8.40
CA VAL A 66 -4.71 -13.96 8.50
C VAL A 66 -4.84 -14.82 7.24
N LYS A 67 -5.06 -16.12 7.43
CA LYS A 67 -5.38 -17.06 6.36
C LYS A 67 -6.77 -17.62 6.58
N ILE A 68 -7.57 -17.65 5.53
CA ILE A 68 -8.94 -18.19 5.54
C ILE A 68 -8.88 -19.71 5.53
N ARG A 69 -9.57 -20.32 6.50
CA ARG A 69 -9.64 -21.78 6.68
C ARG A 69 -10.71 -22.38 5.77
N PRO A 70 -10.65 -23.70 5.48
CA PRO A 70 -11.72 -24.38 4.75
C PRO A 70 -13.08 -24.17 5.42
N GLY A 71 -14.07 -23.68 4.65
CA GLY A 71 -15.43 -23.41 5.14
C GLY A 71 -15.58 -22.14 5.99
N GLU A 72 -14.53 -21.34 6.16
CA GLU A 72 -14.56 -20.08 6.90
C GLU A 72 -14.93 -18.90 5.97
N THR A 73 -15.77 -17.98 6.45
CA THR A 73 -16.09 -16.74 5.74
C THR A 73 -15.03 -15.67 5.99
N PHE A 74 -14.95 -14.63 5.15
CA PHE A 74 -14.06 -13.50 5.40
C PHE A 74 -14.35 -12.85 6.75
N GLU A 75 -15.64 -12.64 7.07
CA GLU A 75 -16.07 -12.06 8.34
C GLU A 75 -15.55 -12.87 9.54
N ALA A 76 -15.72 -14.19 9.50
CA ALA A 76 -15.25 -15.08 10.55
C ALA A 76 -13.72 -15.03 10.72
N ALA A 77 -12.98 -14.92 9.61
CA ALA A 77 -11.53 -14.77 9.65
C ALA A 77 -11.10 -13.42 10.29
N VAL A 78 -11.80 -12.33 10.00
CA VAL A 78 -11.57 -11.01 10.60
C VAL A 78 -11.92 -10.99 12.08
N LEU A 79 -13.06 -11.58 12.47
CA LEU A 79 -13.45 -11.77 13.88
C LEU A 79 -12.40 -12.59 14.65
N ARG A 80 -11.87 -13.66 14.03
CA ARG A 80 -10.80 -14.48 14.61
C ARG A 80 -9.49 -13.73 14.78
N ALA A 81 -9.22 -12.69 13.98
CA ALA A 81 -8.10 -11.79 14.20
C ALA A 81 -8.29 -10.88 15.43
N GLY A 82 -9.43 -10.96 16.10
CA GLY A 82 -9.76 -10.19 17.31
C GLY A 82 -10.50 -8.90 17.04
N VAL A 83 -10.92 -8.65 15.79
CA VAL A 83 -11.65 -7.45 15.39
C VAL A 83 -13.11 -7.51 15.86
N GLY A 84 -13.69 -6.37 16.22
CA GLY A 84 -15.09 -6.26 16.65
C GLY A 84 -16.10 -6.60 15.53
N PRO A 85 -17.32 -7.05 15.88
CA PRO A 85 -18.32 -7.49 14.91
C PRO A 85 -18.80 -6.40 13.94
N ASP A 86 -18.94 -5.16 14.42
CA ASP A 86 -19.34 -4.04 13.55
C ASP A 86 -18.26 -3.73 12.50
N ASP A 87 -17.00 -3.69 12.94
CA ASP A 87 -15.84 -3.48 12.07
C ASP A 87 -15.68 -4.63 11.08
N ALA A 88 -15.88 -5.88 11.51
CA ALA A 88 -15.79 -7.06 10.64
C ALA A 88 -16.85 -7.01 9.53
N ARG A 89 -18.10 -6.69 9.86
CA ARG A 89 -19.19 -6.53 8.88
C ARG A 89 -18.91 -5.38 7.92
N GLN A 90 -18.47 -4.23 8.43
CA GLN A 90 -18.14 -3.08 7.60
C GLN A 90 -16.98 -3.41 6.64
N ALA A 91 -15.96 -4.13 7.12
CA ALA A 91 -14.84 -4.55 6.29
C ALA A 91 -15.27 -5.46 5.13
N VAL A 92 -16.16 -6.43 5.39
CA VAL A 92 -16.70 -7.33 4.36
C VAL A 92 -17.54 -6.56 3.34
N GLN A 93 -18.37 -5.60 3.79
CA GLN A 93 -19.16 -4.74 2.90
C GLN A 93 -18.28 -3.90 1.99
N THR A 94 -17.29 -3.19 2.55
CA THR A 94 -16.35 -2.36 1.78
C THR A 94 -15.48 -3.20 0.85
N LEU A 95 -15.04 -4.38 1.27
CA LEU A 95 -14.24 -5.28 0.44
C LEU A 95 -15.06 -5.89 -0.71
N GLY A 96 -16.36 -6.11 -0.47
CA GLY A 96 -17.31 -6.61 -1.46
C GLY A 96 -17.46 -5.73 -2.71
N GLU A 97 -17.06 -4.46 -2.63
CA GLU A 97 -17.00 -3.55 -3.78
C GLU A 97 -15.91 -3.95 -4.80
N ALA A 98 -14.84 -4.63 -4.36
CA ALA A 98 -13.71 -5.01 -5.22
C ALA A 98 -13.66 -6.52 -5.55
N MET A 99 -14.25 -7.39 -4.72
CA MET A 99 -14.18 -8.84 -4.92
C MET A 99 -15.34 -9.61 -4.32
N ASP A 100 -15.52 -10.84 -4.77
CA ASP A 100 -16.47 -11.79 -4.17
C ASP A 100 -16.00 -12.22 -2.78
N THR A 101 -16.69 -11.73 -1.74
CA THR A 101 -16.44 -12.07 -0.34
C THR A 101 -17.27 -13.26 0.17
N VAL A 102 -18.15 -13.81 -0.66
CA VAL A 102 -19.03 -14.95 -0.35
C VAL A 102 -18.37 -16.25 -0.79
N HIS A 103 -17.86 -16.32 -2.02
CA HIS A 103 -17.24 -17.53 -2.59
C HIS A 103 -15.71 -17.50 -2.49
N ILE A 104 -15.20 -17.25 -1.29
CA ILE A 104 -13.75 -17.17 -1.10
C ILE A 104 -13.13 -18.56 -1.08
N LYS A 105 -12.00 -18.69 -1.80
CA LYS A 105 -11.19 -19.90 -1.79
C LYS A 105 -10.49 -20.07 -0.44
N ALA A 106 -10.55 -21.29 0.08
CA ALA A 106 -9.74 -21.67 1.23
C ALA A 106 -8.26 -21.39 0.94
N GLY A 107 -7.58 -20.85 1.94
CA GLY A 107 -6.17 -20.48 1.85
C GLY A 107 -5.88 -19.08 1.33
N LEU A 108 -6.89 -18.29 0.95
CA LEU A 108 -6.72 -16.85 0.75
C LEU A 108 -6.12 -16.23 2.01
N ALA A 109 -5.10 -15.38 1.84
CA ALA A 109 -4.40 -14.73 2.93
C ALA A 109 -4.46 -13.21 2.76
N PHE A 110 -4.54 -12.51 3.89
CA PHE A 110 -4.54 -11.06 3.98
C PHE A 110 -3.83 -10.62 5.26
N ASP A 111 -3.29 -9.41 5.24
CA ASP A 111 -2.74 -8.77 6.43
C ASP A 111 -3.78 -7.80 6.99
N ALA A 112 -4.07 -7.92 8.29
CA ALA A 112 -4.98 -7.03 9.00
C ALA A 112 -4.19 -6.17 9.98
N ALA A 113 -4.27 -4.85 9.82
CA ALA A 113 -3.78 -3.89 10.78
C ALA A 113 -4.86 -3.65 11.84
N ILE A 114 -4.61 -4.09 13.07
CA ILE A 114 -5.56 -4.02 14.19
C ILE A 114 -5.01 -3.19 15.35
N ALA A 115 -5.85 -2.40 16.00
CA ALA A 115 -5.48 -1.62 17.18
C ALA A 115 -6.38 -1.99 18.36
N LYS A 116 -5.79 -2.31 19.52
CA LYS A 116 -6.53 -2.72 20.72
C LYS A 116 -6.88 -1.48 21.56
N PRO A 117 -8.01 -1.45 22.27
CA PRO A 117 -8.30 -0.36 23.20
C PRO A 117 -7.23 -0.30 24.31
N ARG A 118 -6.81 0.92 24.69
CA ARG A 118 -5.88 1.16 25.80
C ARG A 118 -6.66 1.19 27.11
N GLY A 119 -6.22 0.41 28.09
CA GLY A 119 -6.77 0.43 29.45
C GLY A 119 -8.12 -0.28 29.63
N GLU A 120 -8.81 -0.62 28.54
CA GLU A 120 -10.06 -1.39 28.57
C GLU A 120 -9.87 -2.75 27.90
N ARG A 121 -10.61 -3.77 28.38
CA ARG A 121 -10.77 -5.03 27.65
C ARG A 121 -11.88 -4.85 26.63
N GLY A 122 -11.58 -5.10 25.37
CA GLY A 122 -12.54 -5.03 24.28
C GLY A 122 -11.98 -5.61 23.00
N PRO A 123 -12.82 -5.76 21.96
CA PRO A 123 -12.36 -6.19 20.66
C PRO A 123 -11.37 -5.16 20.08
N ALA A 124 -10.44 -5.64 19.26
CA ALA A 124 -9.59 -4.76 18.49
C ALA A 124 -10.41 -4.04 17.41
N ARG A 125 -9.94 -2.85 17.06
CA ARG A 125 -10.47 -2.07 15.95
C ARG A 125 -9.69 -2.39 14.69
N LEU A 126 -10.38 -2.54 13.57
CA LEU A 126 -9.73 -2.67 12.27
C LEU A 126 -9.27 -1.29 11.79
N ILE A 127 -7.97 -1.14 11.59
CA ILE A 127 -7.36 0.06 10.99
C ILE A 127 -7.22 -0.10 9.49
N GLY A 128 -6.96 -1.32 9.02
CA GLY A 128 -7.03 -1.65 7.61
C GLY A 128 -6.74 -3.11 7.36
N LEU A 129 -6.96 -3.54 6.12
CA LEU A 129 -6.53 -4.83 5.61
C LEU A 129 -5.98 -4.66 4.21
N SER A 130 -5.02 -5.50 3.85
CA SER A 130 -4.47 -5.56 2.50
C SER A 130 -4.37 -7.00 2.04
N LEU A 131 -4.78 -7.26 0.81
CA LEU A 131 -4.69 -8.59 0.21
C LEU A 131 -4.40 -8.51 -1.28
N ARG A 132 -3.74 -9.55 -1.78
CA ARG A 132 -3.41 -9.70 -3.20
C ARG A 132 -4.53 -10.45 -3.91
N THR A 133 -5.18 -9.81 -4.88
CA THR A 133 -6.29 -10.40 -5.65
C THR A 133 -5.82 -11.08 -6.93
N GLY A 134 -4.62 -10.73 -7.41
CA GLY A 134 -4.05 -11.32 -8.61
C GLY A 134 -2.56 -11.07 -8.72
N PRO A 135 -1.95 -11.41 -9.87
CA PRO A 135 -0.50 -11.35 -10.01
C PRO A 135 0.06 -9.93 -9.95
N ALA A 136 -0.67 -8.93 -10.42
CA ALA A 136 -0.29 -7.51 -10.37
C ALA A 136 -1.36 -6.62 -9.71
N THR A 137 -2.37 -7.22 -9.08
CA THR A 137 -3.48 -6.51 -8.45
C THR A 137 -3.51 -6.77 -6.94
N ALA A 138 -3.80 -5.72 -6.19
CA ALA A 138 -3.97 -5.76 -4.76
C ALA A 138 -5.11 -4.84 -4.33
N VAL A 139 -5.74 -5.18 -3.23
CA VAL A 139 -6.85 -4.41 -2.65
C VAL A 139 -6.51 -4.08 -1.22
N THR A 140 -6.71 -2.83 -0.84
CA THR A 140 -6.54 -2.34 0.52
C THR A 140 -7.83 -1.69 0.99
N VAL A 141 -8.29 -2.07 2.17
CA VAL A 141 -9.34 -1.33 2.89
C VAL A 141 -8.65 -0.63 4.05
N SER A 142 -8.84 0.68 4.19
CA SER A 142 -8.19 1.46 5.25
C SER A 142 -9.19 2.36 5.94
N ARG A 143 -9.00 2.56 7.24
CA ARG A 143 -9.80 3.48 8.04
C ARG A 143 -9.25 4.88 7.90
N THR A 144 -10.12 5.80 7.51
CA THR A 144 -9.81 7.23 7.42
C THR A 144 -10.02 7.93 8.77
N PHE A 145 -9.57 9.18 8.87
CA PHE A 145 -9.65 9.97 10.10
C PHE A 145 -11.10 10.23 10.56
N ASP A 146 -12.04 10.31 9.63
CA ASP A 146 -13.50 10.39 9.89
C ASP A 146 -14.09 9.06 10.44
N GLY A 147 -13.27 8.01 10.55
CA GLY A 147 -13.67 6.70 11.05
C GLY A 147 -14.28 5.78 9.99
N ALA A 148 -14.48 6.22 8.75
CA ALA A 148 -15.00 5.38 7.68
C ALA A 148 -13.95 4.39 7.17
N LEU A 149 -14.38 3.22 6.69
CA LEU A 149 -13.53 2.32 5.90
C LEU A 149 -13.65 2.70 4.42
N ARG A 150 -12.51 2.82 3.75
CA ARG A 150 -12.44 3.12 2.31
C ARG A 150 -11.62 2.06 1.58
N LEU A 151 -12.14 1.66 0.43
CA LEU A 151 -11.50 0.75 -0.50
C LEU A 151 -10.50 1.49 -1.39
N ARG A 152 -9.36 0.87 -1.64
CA ARG A 152 -8.38 1.28 -2.63
C ARG A 152 -7.87 0.06 -3.38
N GLU A 153 -8.06 0.07 -4.68
CA GLU A 153 -7.46 -0.91 -5.58
C GLU A 153 -6.10 -0.39 -6.08
N MET A 154 -5.16 -1.31 -6.20
CA MET A 154 -3.83 -1.06 -6.76
C MET A 154 -3.58 -2.07 -7.87
N GLU A 155 -3.25 -1.57 -9.04
CA GLU A 155 -2.83 -2.35 -10.19
C GLU A 155 -1.45 -1.87 -10.62
N GLU A 156 -0.51 -2.81 -10.68
CA GLU A 156 0.84 -2.56 -11.22
C GLU A 156 0.85 -2.90 -12.70
N LYS A 157 1.52 -2.07 -13.52
CA LYS A 157 1.77 -2.45 -14.91
C LYS A 157 2.70 -3.65 -14.95
N ILE A 158 2.39 -4.58 -15.83
CA ILE A 158 3.26 -5.71 -16.14
C ILE A 158 4.08 -5.37 -17.38
N ARG A 159 5.36 -5.72 -17.35
CA ARG A 159 6.27 -5.60 -18.48
C ARG A 159 6.90 -6.96 -18.76
N ASP A 160 7.05 -7.28 -20.03
CA ASP A 160 7.81 -8.44 -20.49
C ASP A 160 9.29 -8.04 -20.61
N GLU A 161 10.19 -8.89 -20.11
CA GLU A 161 11.62 -8.72 -20.27
C GLU A 161 12.34 -10.08 -20.35
N THR A 162 13.39 -10.14 -21.15
CA THR A 162 14.38 -11.23 -21.09
C THR A 162 15.41 -10.87 -20.04
N THR A 163 15.65 -11.75 -19.08
CA THR A 163 16.55 -11.49 -17.95
C THR A 163 17.64 -12.56 -17.85
N VAL A 164 18.78 -12.17 -17.30
CA VAL A 164 19.88 -13.08 -16.95
C VAL A 164 19.95 -13.19 -15.43
N ALA A 165 19.60 -14.34 -14.89
CA ALA A 165 19.76 -14.65 -13.48
C ALA A 165 21.08 -15.39 -13.26
N GLN A 166 22.02 -14.69 -12.62
CA GLN A 166 23.33 -15.23 -12.28
C GLN A 166 23.54 -15.20 -10.77
N GLY A 167 23.99 -16.31 -10.19
CA GLY A 167 24.22 -16.40 -8.76
C GLY A 167 25.04 -17.61 -8.33
N ALA A 168 25.35 -17.67 -7.04
CA ALA A 168 25.90 -18.85 -6.40
C ALA A 168 24.80 -19.59 -5.62
N ILE A 169 24.88 -20.91 -5.58
CA ILE A 169 23.91 -21.74 -4.88
C ILE A 169 24.10 -21.57 -3.37
N THR A 170 23.05 -21.09 -2.68
CA THR A 170 22.98 -21.02 -1.22
C THR A 170 21.76 -21.81 -0.77
N GLY A 171 21.97 -22.95 -0.12
CA GLY A 171 20.88 -23.91 0.13
C GLY A 171 20.65 -24.76 -1.11
N SER A 172 19.42 -24.75 -1.65
CA SER A 172 19.10 -25.47 -2.89
C SER A 172 19.24 -24.59 -4.14
N LEU A 173 19.41 -25.23 -5.30
CA LEU A 173 19.36 -24.56 -6.60
C LEU A 173 18.02 -23.83 -6.81
N TYR A 174 16.90 -24.47 -6.45
CA TYR A 174 15.55 -23.89 -6.56
C TYR A 174 15.39 -22.62 -5.72
N GLU A 175 15.85 -22.63 -4.46
CA GLU A 175 15.82 -21.44 -3.60
C GLU A 175 16.68 -20.31 -4.17
N SER A 176 17.88 -20.67 -4.66
CA SER A 176 18.82 -19.70 -5.21
C SER A 176 18.30 -19.06 -6.49
N ALA A 177 17.75 -19.87 -7.41
CA ALA A 177 17.15 -19.41 -8.66
C ALA A 177 15.88 -18.58 -8.40
N SER A 178 15.05 -18.99 -7.42
CA SER A 178 13.85 -18.24 -7.02
C SER A 178 14.15 -16.82 -6.54
N ARG A 179 15.25 -16.63 -5.78
CA ARG A 179 15.68 -15.29 -5.34
C ARG A 179 16.07 -14.37 -6.50
N LEU A 180 16.44 -14.95 -7.65
CA LEU A 180 16.77 -14.21 -8.87
C LEU A 180 15.58 -14.06 -9.82
N GLY A 181 14.39 -14.50 -9.41
CA GLY A 181 13.15 -14.37 -10.19
C GLY A 181 12.86 -15.53 -11.13
N ALA A 182 13.64 -16.62 -11.10
CA ALA A 182 13.30 -17.83 -11.85
C ALA A 182 12.23 -18.62 -11.10
N THR A 183 11.19 -19.06 -11.82
CA THR A 183 10.18 -19.94 -11.22
C THR A 183 10.70 -21.37 -11.11
N SER A 184 9.96 -22.20 -10.39
CA SER A 184 10.22 -23.64 -10.33
C SER A 184 10.13 -24.29 -11.71
N SER A 185 9.32 -23.77 -12.65
CA SER A 185 9.25 -24.32 -14.01
C SER A 185 10.52 -24.04 -14.79
N ILE A 186 11.04 -22.81 -14.78
CA ILE A 186 12.32 -22.44 -15.41
C ILE A 186 13.47 -23.28 -14.83
N THR A 187 13.51 -23.39 -13.49
CA THR A 187 14.56 -24.17 -12.82
C THR A 187 14.47 -25.65 -13.23
N ALA A 188 13.26 -26.21 -13.31
CA ALA A 188 13.06 -27.60 -13.75
C ALA A 188 13.45 -27.80 -15.23
N GLN A 189 13.20 -26.81 -16.10
CA GLN A 189 13.65 -26.86 -17.49
C GLN A 189 15.18 -26.89 -17.57
N MET A 190 15.88 -26.07 -16.79
CA MET A 190 17.35 -26.10 -16.70
C MET A 190 17.85 -27.47 -16.23
N VAL A 191 17.29 -27.99 -15.13
CA VAL A 191 17.63 -29.33 -14.62
C VAL A 191 17.44 -30.38 -15.70
N LYS A 192 16.31 -30.35 -16.41
CA LYS A 192 16.02 -31.30 -17.49
C LYS A 192 17.05 -31.18 -18.62
N LEU A 193 17.38 -29.97 -19.06
CA LEU A 193 18.35 -29.73 -20.13
C LEU A 193 19.74 -30.26 -19.78
N PHE A 194 20.18 -30.13 -18.53
CA PHE A 194 21.53 -30.51 -18.11
C PHE A 194 21.62 -31.87 -17.40
N SER A 195 20.50 -32.55 -17.14
CA SER A 195 20.45 -33.84 -16.43
C SER A 195 21.29 -34.95 -17.06
N HIS A 196 21.59 -34.85 -18.36
CA HIS A 196 22.45 -35.78 -19.07
C HIS A 196 23.96 -35.55 -18.85
N LYS A 197 24.34 -34.41 -18.25
CA LYS A 197 25.74 -34.03 -17.97
C LYS A 197 26.04 -33.83 -16.49
N VAL A 198 25.02 -33.47 -15.70
CA VAL A 198 25.17 -33.11 -14.29
C VAL A 198 24.10 -33.85 -13.49
N ASP A 199 24.52 -34.56 -12.45
CA ASP A 199 23.60 -35.09 -11.44
C ASP A 199 23.34 -34.00 -10.40
N PHE A 200 22.18 -33.33 -10.50
CA PHE A 200 21.85 -32.19 -9.64
C PHE A 200 21.71 -32.53 -8.16
N ASP A 201 21.54 -33.80 -7.80
CA ASP A 201 21.45 -34.24 -6.40
C ASP A 201 22.83 -34.53 -5.81
N ARG A 202 23.81 -34.88 -6.65
CA ARG A 202 25.14 -35.34 -6.20
C ARG A 202 26.28 -34.37 -6.50
N ASP A 203 26.19 -33.68 -7.64
CA ASP A 203 27.29 -32.87 -8.17
C ASP A 203 27.19 -31.40 -7.76
N ILE A 204 25.98 -30.90 -7.50
CA ILE A 204 25.72 -29.51 -7.10
C ILE A 204 26.03 -29.30 -5.62
N LYS A 205 26.79 -28.25 -5.31
CA LYS A 205 27.18 -27.87 -3.96
C LYS A 205 26.91 -26.40 -3.67
N PRO A 206 26.75 -26.02 -2.38
CA PRO A 206 26.75 -24.63 -1.98
C PRO A 206 28.01 -23.91 -2.47
N GLY A 207 27.84 -22.74 -3.10
CA GLY A 207 28.91 -21.96 -3.71
C GLY A 207 29.06 -22.16 -5.22
N ASP A 208 28.46 -23.21 -5.80
CA ASP A 208 28.47 -23.42 -7.24
C ASP A 208 27.74 -22.29 -7.96
N LYS A 209 28.32 -21.83 -9.07
CA LYS A 209 27.75 -20.74 -9.88
C LYS A 209 26.78 -21.30 -10.89
N PHE A 210 25.67 -20.59 -11.07
CA PHE A 210 24.72 -20.86 -12.14
C PHE A 210 24.35 -19.56 -12.84
N GLU A 211 23.97 -19.70 -14.10
CA GLU A 211 23.49 -18.62 -14.95
C GLU A 211 22.37 -19.17 -15.83
N LEU A 212 21.27 -18.44 -15.90
CA LEU A 212 20.11 -18.80 -16.70
C LEU A 212 19.49 -17.55 -17.32
N VAL A 213 19.18 -17.63 -18.61
CA VAL A 213 18.58 -16.55 -19.39
C VAL A 213 17.16 -16.97 -19.70
N PHE A 214 16.16 -16.17 -19.35
CA PHE A 214 14.76 -16.53 -19.57
C PHE A 214 13.87 -15.30 -19.70
N ASP A 215 12.73 -15.50 -20.36
CA ASP A 215 11.70 -14.47 -20.44
C ASP A 215 10.86 -14.44 -19.17
N ARG A 216 10.52 -13.24 -18.70
CA ARG A 216 9.63 -13.06 -17.56
C ARG A 216 8.71 -11.86 -17.70
N LYS A 217 7.56 -11.97 -17.05
CA LYS A 217 6.67 -10.85 -16.77
C LYS A 217 6.97 -10.31 -15.39
N VAL A 218 7.27 -9.03 -15.30
CA VAL A 218 7.62 -8.35 -14.05
C VAL A 218 6.66 -7.19 -13.80
N THR A 219 6.27 -6.99 -12.54
CA THR A 219 5.52 -5.79 -12.14
C THR A 219 6.45 -4.58 -12.01
N GLU A 220 5.88 -3.37 -11.94
CA GLU A 220 6.68 -2.15 -11.72
C GLU A 220 7.53 -2.17 -10.43
N SER A 221 7.12 -2.94 -9.40
CA SER A 221 7.93 -3.16 -8.20
C SER A 221 9.07 -4.19 -8.36
N GLY A 222 9.24 -4.78 -9.55
CA GLY A 222 10.32 -5.74 -9.83
C GLY A 222 9.98 -7.19 -9.48
N ARG A 223 8.72 -7.50 -9.14
CA ARG A 223 8.29 -8.86 -8.79
C ARG A 223 7.94 -9.66 -10.04
N THR A 224 8.50 -10.85 -10.16
CA THR A 224 8.15 -11.79 -11.23
C THR A 224 6.75 -12.36 -11.03
N VAL A 225 5.93 -12.23 -12.07
CA VAL A 225 4.53 -12.69 -12.15
C VAL A 225 4.45 -14.03 -12.87
N GLU A 226 5.17 -14.14 -13.97
CA GLU A 226 5.16 -15.29 -14.88
C GLU A 226 6.54 -15.40 -15.51
N THR A 227 6.91 -16.60 -15.93
CA THR A 227 8.14 -16.88 -16.67
C THR A 227 7.81 -17.70 -17.90
N GLY A 228 8.42 -17.33 -19.03
CA GLY A 228 8.24 -17.95 -20.34
C GLY A 228 9.38 -18.91 -20.65
N ASP A 229 10.02 -18.69 -21.80
CA ASP A 229 11.02 -19.59 -22.36
C ASP A 229 12.38 -19.43 -21.67
N LEU A 230 13.10 -20.56 -21.56
CA LEU A 230 14.49 -20.68 -21.08
C LEU A 230 15.44 -20.86 -22.28
#